data_AF-A0AA39HCZ1-F1
#
_entry.id   AF-A0AA39HCZ1-F1
#
_cell.length_a   1.000
_cell.length_b   1.000
_cell.length_c   1.000
_cell.angle_alpha   90.00
_cell.angle_beta   90.00
_cell.angle_gamma   90.00
#
_symmetry.space_group_name_H-M   'P 1'
#
loop_
_entity.id
_entity.type
_entity.pdbx_description
1 polymer ?
#
loop_
_entity_poly.entity_id
_entity_poly.type
_entity_poly.pdbx_seq_one_letter_code
_entity_poly.pdbx_strand_id
1 'polypeptide(L)'
;MSRSDGNNLIAKAFISQDGMDFYRRLFIDDQNKINCNKDLYLNLIQSGLGADLNDFINTTRTKCPPLYKKLIEYRQLMEESEKELPAKVRAFIHNRRRDVKSWFPCGHFDDAAFVDTFKRTGRDVAAMQAHEKRALYAYYPHMKRLINDEHFQKFLTGTQEESYELFELLL
;
A
#
# COMPACT_ATOMS: atom_id res chain seq x y z
N MET A 1 1.56 9.99 -28.76
CA MET A 1 2.04 9.55 -27.43
C MET A 1 0.84 9.01 -26.68
N SER A 2 0.78 7.70 -26.49
CA SER A 2 -0.41 7.00 -25.95
C SER A 2 -0.52 7.24 -24.44
N ARG A 3 -1.38 8.18 -24.04
CA ARG A 3 -1.91 8.29 -22.67
C ARG A 3 -3.06 7.29 -22.53
N SER A 4 -2.84 6.08 -22.00
CA SER A 4 -3.95 5.17 -21.63
C SER A 4 -3.60 3.93 -20.80
N ASP A 5 -2.52 3.91 -20.02
CA ASP A 5 -2.40 2.92 -18.95
C ASP A 5 -2.67 3.64 -17.63
N GLY A 6 -3.96 3.91 -17.35
CA GLY A 6 -4.42 4.44 -16.06
C GLY A 6 -4.04 3.45 -14.95
N ASN A 7 -2.87 3.66 -14.39
CA ASN A 7 -2.20 2.69 -13.55
C ASN A 7 -1.62 3.45 -12.38
N ASN A 8 -2.43 3.56 -11.33
CA ASN A 8 -2.06 4.01 -10.01
C ASN A 8 -0.77 3.30 -9.54
N LEU A 9 0.38 3.88 -9.90
CA LEU A 9 1.71 3.28 -9.72
C LEU A 9 2.06 3.31 -8.24
N ILE A 10 1.55 4.32 -7.54
CA ILE A 10 1.61 4.45 -6.09
C ILE A 10 1.00 3.23 -5.42
N ALA A 11 -0.23 2.86 -5.73
CA ALA A 11 -0.85 1.66 -5.15
C ALA A 11 -0.06 0.41 -5.52
N LYS A 12 0.29 0.24 -6.80
CA LYS A 12 1.02 -0.95 -7.29
C LYS A 12 2.38 -1.14 -6.63
N ALA A 13 3.10 -0.06 -6.35
CA ALA A 13 4.42 -0.11 -5.71
C ALA A 13 4.39 -0.73 -4.31
N PHE A 14 3.23 -0.76 -3.65
CA PHE A 14 3.05 -1.31 -2.30
C PHE A 14 2.26 -2.62 -2.28
N ILE A 15 2.03 -3.24 -3.45
CA ILE A 15 1.45 -4.59 -3.54
C ILE A 15 2.59 -5.59 -3.67
N SER A 16 2.67 -6.54 -2.73
CA SER A 16 3.66 -7.61 -2.81
C SER A 16 3.33 -8.59 -3.93
N GLN A 17 4.31 -9.39 -4.37
CA GLN A 17 4.06 -10.43 -5.38
C GLN A 17 2.90 -11.36 -4.95
N ASP A 18 2.94 -11.85 -3.70
CA ASP A 18 1.88 -12.68 -3.13
C ASP A 18 0.54 -11.91 -3.03
N GLY A 19 0.59 -10.60 -2.78
CA GLY A 19 -0.58 -9.74 -2.77
C GLY A 19 -1.24 -9.63 -4.13
N MET A 20 -0.46 -9.46 -5.21
CA MET A 20 -1.02 -9.42 -6.57
C MET A 20 -1.77 -10.71 -6.89
N ASP A 21 -1.19 -11.87 -6.56
CA ASP A 21 -1.83 -13.17 -6.79
C ASP A 21 -3.05 -13.38 -5.90
N PHE A 22 -2.98 -12.99 -4.63
CA PHE A 22 -4.10 -13.06 -3.70
C PHE A 22 -5.28 -12.21 -4.17
N TYR A 23 -5.06 -10.91 -4.41
CA TYR A 23 -6.14 -10.02 -4.84
C TYR A 23 -6.71 -10.45 -6.19
N ARG A 24 -5.89 -10.89 -7.14
CA ARG A 24 -6.38 -11.40 -8.43
C ARG A 24 -7.35 -12.57 -8.26
N ARG A 25 -7.02 -13.55 -7.40
CA ARG A 25 -7.92 -14.69 -7.11
C ARG A 25 -9.16 -14.25 -6.34
N LEU A 26 -8.99 -13.34 -5.39
CA LEU A 26 -10.10 -12.82 -4.57
C LEU A 26 -11.12 -12.05 -5.42
N PHE A 27 -10.68 -11.27 -6.40
CA PHE A 27 -11.56 -10.56 -7.33
C PHE A 27 -12.33 -11.50 -8.25
N ILE A 28 -11.77 -12.65 -8.64
CA ILE A 28 -12.44 -13.63 -9.50
C ILE A 28 -13.52 -14.39 -8.72
N ASP A 29 -13.21 -14.82 -7.49
CA ASP A 29 -14.08 -15.75 -6.75
C ASP A 29 -15.10 -15.05 -5.82
N ASP A 30 -14.78 -13.85 -5.34
CA ASP A 30 -15.46 -13.25 -4.18
C ASP A 30 -15.80 -11.75 -4.34
N GLN A 31 -15.88 -11.24 -5.58
CA GLN A 31 -16.12 -9.81 -5.85
C GLN A 31 -17.34 -9.23 -5.11
N ASN A 32 -18.45 -9.98 -5.05
CA ASN A 32 -19.65 -9.58 -4.34
C ASN A 32 -19.46 -9.49 -2.81
N LYS A 33 -18.58 -10.33 -2.25
CA LYS A 33 -18.27 -10.35 -0.80
C LYS A 33 -17.30 -9.23 -0.43
N ILE A 34 -16.38 -8.88 -1.34
CA ILE A 34 -15.52 -7.69 -1.20
C ILE A 34 -16.40 -6.45 -1.19
N ASN A 35 -17.30 -6.29 -2.16
CA ASN A 35 -18.16 -5.10 -2.27
C ASN A 35 -19.04 -4.90 -1.02
N CYS A 36 -19.58 -5.97 -0.44
CA CYS A 36 -20.37 -5.88 0.79
C CYS A 36 -19.57 -5.40 2.02
N ASN A 37 -18.27 -5.70 2.09
CA ASN A 37 -17.39 -5.23 3.15
C ASN A 37 -16.70 -3.89 2.82
N LYS A 38 -16.63 -3.52 1.55
CA LYS A 38 -16.06 -2.26 1.08
C LYS A 38 -16.77 -1.08 1.72
N ASP A 39 -18.10 -1.06 1.72
CA ASP A 39 -18.87 0.06 2.28
C ASP A 39 -18.68 0.16 3.80
N LEU A 40 -18.61 -0.97 4.51
CA LEU A 40 -18.32 -0.98 5.95
C LEU A 40 -16.90 -0.47 6.25
N TYR A 41 -15.92 -0.88 5.46
CA TYR A 41 -14.55 -0.43 5.60
C TYR A 41 -14.39 1.06 5.28
N LEU A 42 -15.03 1.54 4.21
CA LEU A 42 -15.08 2.96 3.88
C LEU A 42 -15.75 3.78 4.99
N ASN A 43 -16.84 3.28 5.57
CA ASN A 43 -17.50 3.94 6.71
C ASN A 43 -16.61 3.98 7.95
N LEU A 44 -15.79 2.95 8.19
CA LEU A 44 -14.84 2.93 9.31
C LEU A 44 -13.67 3.86 9.09
N ILE A 45 -13.16 3.95 7.86
CA ILE A 45 -12.21 4.99 7.46
C ILE A 45 -12.85 6.34 7.73
N GLN A 46 -14.03 6.63 7.18
CA GLN A 46 -14.74 7.91 7.38
C GLN A 46 -15.07 8.24 8.84
N SER A 47 -15.25 7.23 9.69
CA SER A 47 -15.48 7.41 11.13
C SER A 47 -14.18 7.55 11.94
N GLY A 48 -13.01 7.42 11.31
CA GLY A 48 -11.70 7.45 11.97
C GLY A 48 -11.41 6.22 12.83
N LEU A 49 -12.11 5.11 12.59
CA LEU A 49 -12.10 3.90 13.44
C LEU A 49 -11.22 2.76 12.89
N GLY A 50 -10.73 2.87 11.66
CA GLY A 50 -9.81 1.88 11.09
C GLY A 50 -9.32 2.25 9.69
N ALA A 51 -8.06 1.99 9.39
CA ALA A 51 -7.42 2.42 8.13
C ALA A 51 -6.39 1.41 7.59
N ASP A 52 -6.17 0.27 8.26
CA ASP A 52 -5.23 -0.76 7.81
C ASP A 52 -5.90 -2.10 7.49
N LEU A 53 -5.11 -3.03 6.94
CA LEU A 53 -5.56 -4.38 6.60
C LEU A 53 -6.09 -5.17 7.80
N ASN A 54 -5.57 -4.95 9.02
CA ASN A 54 -6.08 -5.64 10.21
C ASN A 54 -7.47 -5.13 10.59
N ASP A 55 -7.72 -3.83 10.46
CA ASP A 55 -9.03 -3.24 10.67
C ASP A 55 -10.04 -3.80 9.66
N PHE A 56 -9.64 -3.94 8.39
CA PHE A 56 -10.44 -4.61 7.36
C PHE A 56 -10.72 -6.09 7.71
N ILE A 57 -9.69 -6.85 8.10
CA ILE A 57 -9.84 -8.26 8.48
C ILE A 57 -10.83 -8.40 9.64
N ASN A 58 -10.69 -7.60 10.70
CA ASN A 58 -11.56 -7.70 11.86
C ASN A 58 -13.04 -7.45 11.53
N THR A 59 -13.32 -6.58 10.57
CA THR A 59 -14.68 -6.24 10.16
C THR A 59 -15.30 -7.32 9.28
N THR A 60 -14.49 -7.99 8.46
CA THR A 60 -14.95 -9.14 7.66
C THR A 60 -15.28 -10.37 8.51
N ARG A 61 -14.70 -10.49 9.72
CA ARG A 61 -14.93 -11.63 10.63
C ARG A 61 -16.41 -11.91 10.89
N THR A 62 -17.20 -10.86 11.11
CA THR A 62 -18.61 -10.97 11.49
C THR A 62 -19.53 -11.02 10.28
N LYS A 63 -19.21 -10.26 9.23
CA LYS A 63 -20.08 -10.09 8.05
C LYS A 63 -19.82 -11.11 6.95
N CYS A 64 -18.60 -11.62 6.83
CA CYS A 64 -18.24 -12.57 5.80
C CYS A 64 -17.16 -13.56 6.28
N PRO A 65 -17.52 -14.56 7.10
CA PRO A 65 -16.56 -15.53 7.65
C PRO A 65 -15.70 -16.26 6.59
N PRO A 66 -16.20 -16.62 5.39
CA PRO A 66 -15.36 -17.20 4.34
C PRO A 66 -14.28 -16.24 3.82
N LEU A 67 -14.60 -14.95 3.67
CA LEU A 67 -13.64 -13.92 3.26
C LEU A 67 -12.60 -13.68 4.37
N TYR A 68 -13.05 -13.62 5.62
CA TYR A 68 -12.19 -13.49 6.79
C TYR A 68 -11.12 -14.59 6.84
N LYS A 69 -11.51 -15.85 6.62
CA LYS A 69 -10.57 -16.98 6.61
C LYS A 69 -9.47 -16.78 5.57
N LYS A 70 -9.84 -16.43 4.34
CA LYS A 70 -8.87 -16.16 3.25
C LYS A 70 -7.93 -14.99 3.58
N LEU A 71 -8.45 -13.92 4.18
CA LEU A 71 -7.65 -12.75 4.54
C LEU A 71 -6.68 -13.03 5.70
N ILE A 72 -7.07 -13.86 6.68
CA ILE A 72 -6.19 -14.29 7.77
C ILE A 72 -5.06 -15.18 7.24
N GLU A 73 -5.37 -16.14 6.37
CA GLU A 73 -4.38 -16.99 5.71
C GLU A 73 -3.37 -16.15 4.91
N TYR A 74 -3.86 -15.15 4.16
CA TYR A 74 -3.00 -14.21 3.45
C TYR A 74 -2.12 -13.39 4.40
N ARG A 75 -2.67 -12.88 5.51
CA ARG A 75 -1.88 -12.16 6.52
C ARG A 75 -0.76 -13.02 7.10
N GLN A 76 -1.04 -14.29 7.41
CA GLN A 76 -0.04 -15.22 7.93
C GLN A 76 1.08 -15.45 6.92
N LEU A 77 0.74 -15.68 5.64
CA LEU A 77 1.72 -15.82 4.56
C LEU A 77 2.60 -14.57 4.43
N MET A 78 2.01 -13.37 4.50
CA MET A 78 2.75 -12.12 4.49
C MET A 78 3.72 -12.03 5.67
N GLU A 79 3.25 -12.30 6.89
CA GLU A 79 4.08 -12.27 8.10
C GLU A 79 5.24 -13.27 8.03
N GLU A 80 5.04 -14.44 7.43
CA GLU A 80 6.10 -15.43 7.20
C GLU A 80 7.11 -14.95 6.15
N SER A 81 6.63 -14.49 4.99
CA SER A 81 7.51 -13.96 3.93
C SER A 81 8.35 -12.77 4.40
N GLU A 82 7.80 -11.95 5.30
CA GLU A 82 8.49 -10.79 5.85
C GLU A 82 9.58 -11.15 6.84
N LYS A 83 9.48 -12.27 7.58
CA LYS A 83 10.50 -12.69 8.56
C LYS A 83 11.86 -12.92 7.92
N GLU A 84 11.88 -13.43 6.69
CA GLU A 84 13.12 -13.72 5.95
C GLU A 84 13.76 -12.47 5.33
N LEU A 85 13.09 -11.31 5.37
CA LEU A 85 13.62 -10.07 4.79
C LEU A 85 14.70 -9.44 5.68
N PRO A 86 15.66 -8.71 5.08
CA PRO A 86 16.62 -7.90 5.83
C PRO A 86 15.91 -6.94 6.81
N ALA A 87 16.51 -6.72 7.99
CA ALA A 87 15.90 -5.95 9.06
C ALA A 87 15.42 -4.55 8.62
N LYS A 88 16.19 -3.87 7.76
CA LYS A 88 15.84 -2.54 7.23
C LYS A 88 14.64 -2.58 6.27
N VAL A 89 14.48 -3.65 5.50
CA VAL A 89 13.33 -3.86 4.62
C VAL A 89 12.07 -4.13 5.45
N ARG A 90 12.18 -4.96 6.51
CA ARG A 90 11.08 -5.19 7.46
C ARG A 90 10.65 -3.88 8.15
N ALA A 91 11.62 -3.09 8.62
CA ALA A 91 11.36 -1.80 9.24
C ALA A 91 10.67 -0.82 8.27
N PHE A 92 11.11 -0.78 7.01
CA PHE A 92 10.45 -0.03 5.95
C PHE A 92 8.98 -0.45 5.81
N ILE A 93 8.70 -1.74 5.60
CA ILE A 93 7.34 -2.26 5.44
C ILE A 93 6.45 -1.89 6.63
N HIS A 94 6.93 -2.13 7.84
CA HIS A 94 6.20 -1.82 9.07
C HIS A 94 5.89 -0.32 9.19
N ASN A 95 6.88 0.54 8.95
CA ASN A 95 6.70 2.00 9.01
C ASN A 95 5.68 2.47 7.95
N ARG A 96 5.73 1.95 6.73
CA ARG A 96 4.76 2.31 5.67
C ARG A 96 3.33 1.90 6.00
N ARG A 97 3.12 0.72 6.59
CA ARG A 97 1.79 0.29 7.05
C ARG A 97 1.27 1.16 8.18
N ARG A 98 2.14 1.53 9.13
CA ARG A 98 1.76 2.44 10.23
C ARG A 98 1.35 3.80 9.70
N ASP A 99 2.06 4.31 8.70
CA ASP A 99 1.79 5.64 8.14
C ASP A 99 0.39 5.74 7.49
N VAL A 100 -0.18 4.65 6.97
CA VAL A 100 -1.55 4.66 6.41
C VAL A 100 -2.59 5.12 7.45
N LYS A 101 -2.40 4.79 8.74
CA LYS A 101 -3.30 5.27 9.81
C LYS A 101 -3.25 6.79 9.96
N SER A 102 -2.10 7.39 9.70
CA SER A 102 -1.94 8.84 9.78
C SER A 102 -2.58 9.59 8.60
N TRP A 103 -2.98 8.89 7.53
CA TRP A 103 -3.65 9.52 6.39
C TRP A 103 -5.11 9.84 6.65
N PHE A 104 -5.73 9.24 7.69
CA PHE A 104 -7.15 9.40 7.96
C PHE A 104 -7.42 9.80 9.43
N PRO A 105 -6.81 10.88 9.95
CA PRO A 105 -7.12 11.36 11.30
C PRO A 105 -8.61 11.70 11.43
N CYS A 106 -9.28 11.03 12.36
CA CYS A 106 -10.74 11.14 12.54
C CYS A 106 -11.55 10.89 11.25
N GLY A 107 -10.97 10.13 10.30
CA GLY A 107 -11.60 9.75 9.05
C GLY A 107 -11.60 10.77 7.93
N HIS A 108 -10.90 11.89 8.12
CA HIS A 108 -10.63 12.86 7.06
C HIS A 108 -9.29 12.56 6.42
N PHE A 109 -9.23 12.56 5.09
CA PHE A 109 -7.98 12.37 4.36
C PHE A 109 -7.04 13.56 4.62
N ASP A 110 -5.82 13.26 5.06
CA ASP A 110 -4.75 14.23 5.31
C ASP A 110 -3.71 14.13 4.19
N ASP A 111 -3.82 15.05 3.22
CA ASP A 111 -2.93 15.18 2.07
C ASP A 111 -1.46 15.37 2.49
N ALA A 112 -1.22 16.11 3.59
CA ALA A 112 0.14 16.39 4.05
C ALA A 112 0.79 15.13 4.63
N ALA A 113 0.06 14.37 5.44
CA ALA A 113 0.51 13.07 5.94
C ALA A 113 0.72 12.06 4.80
N PHE A 114 -0.14 12.08 3.77
CA PHE A 114 0.03 11.28 2.56
C PHE A 114 1.34 11.64 1.84
N VAL A 115 1.52 12.91 1.49
CA VAL A 115 2.72 13.42 0.79
C VAL A 115 4.01 13.10 1.56
N ASP A 116 4.03 13.36 2.87
CA ASP A 116 5.20 13.11 3.73
C ASP A 116 5.56 11.62 3.76
N THR A 117 4.57 10.71 3.76
CA THR A 117 4.83 9.28 3.63
C THR A 117 5.58 8.96 2.33
N PHE A 118 5.22 9.54 1.20
CA PHE A 118 5.92 9.27 -0.06
C PHE A 118 7.31 9.92 -0.15
N LYS A 119 7.50 11.11 0.43
CA LYS A 119 8.84 11.70 0.60
C LYS A 119 9.74 10.79 1.44
N ARG A 120 9.25 10.33 2.59
CA ARG A 120 9.95 9.34 3.43
C ARG A 120 10.24 8.05 2.67
N THR A 121 9.34 7.60 1.79
CA THR A 121 9.53 6.38 0.99
C THR A 121 10.77 6.52 0.11
N GLY A 122 10.88 7.60 -0.66
CA GLY A 122 12.06 7.85 -1.49
C GLY A 122 13.35 7.91 -0.67
N ARG A 123 13.33 8.63 0.46
CA ARG A 123 14.49 8.75 1.35
C ARG A 123 14.92 7.41 1.94
N ASP A 124 13.98 6.65 2.48
CA ASP A 124 14.26 5.40 3.18
C ASP A 124 14.78 4.34 2.18
N VAL A 125 14.23 4.29 0.96
CA VAL A 125 14.75 3.44 -0.11
C VAL A 125 16.12 3.91 -0.58
N ALA A 126 16.34 5.21 -0.77
CA ALA A 126 17.65 5.73 -1.17
C ALA A 126 18.76 5.33 -0.19
N ALA A 127 18.46 5.36 1.11
CA ALA A 127 19.36 4.99 2.20
C ALA A 127 19.62 3.48 2.34
N MET A 128 18.89 2.62 1.62
CA MET A 128 19.13 1.17 1.62
C MET A 128 20.38 0.80 0.81
N GLN A 129 21.09 -0.22 1.28
CA GLN A 129 22.19 -0.86 0.56
C GLN A 129 21.67 -1.66 -0.64
N ALA A 130 22.57 -2.02 -1.56
CA ALA A 130 22.20 -2.70 -2.80
C ALA A 130 21.46 -4.04 -2.57
N HIS A 131 21.88 -4.83 -1.58
CA HIS A 131 21.24 -6.11 -1.26
C HIS A 131 19.86 -5.92 -0.61
N GLU A 132 19.68 -4.87 0.20
CA GLU A 132 18.40 -4.49 0.80
C GLU A 132 17.40 -4.00 -0.25
N LYS A 133 17.86 -3.14 -1.19
CA LYS A 133 17.06 -2.70 -2.35
C LYS A 133 16.61 -3.88 -3.20
N ARG A 134 17.51 -4.86 -3.44
CA ARG A 134 17.17 -6.09 -4.18
C ARG A 134 16.08 -6.89 -3.47
N ALA A 135 16.19 -7.08 -2.16
CA ALA A 135 15.16 -7.76 -1.37
C ALA A 135 13.82 -7.00 -1.39
N LEU A 136 13.87 -5.67 -1.22
CA LEU A 136 12.68 -4.82 -1.29
C LEU A 136 11.99 -4.94 -2.66
N TYR A 137 12.74 -4.90 -3.76
CA TYR A 137 12.17 -4.98 -5.11
C TYR A 137 11.69 -6.38 -5.48
N ALA A 138 12.26 -7.43 -4.88
CA ALA A 138 11.70 -8.78 -5.01
C ALA A 138 10.36 -8.88 -4.26
N TYR A 139 10.27 -8.27 -3.08
CA TYR A 139 9.05 -8.25 -2.29
C TYR A 139 7.96 -7.36 -2.89
N TYR A 140 8.32 -6.15 -3.36
CA TYR A 140 7.48 -5.18 -4.04
C TYR A 140 7.98 -4.91 -5.48
N PRO A 141 7.57 -5.71 -6.47
CA PRO A 141 8.09 -5.66 -7.84
C PRO A 141 7.98 -4.29 -8.53
N HIS A 142 6.92 -3.54 -8.23
CA HIS A 142 6.70 -2.22 -8.83
C HIS A 142 7.42 -1.08 -8.12
N MET A 143 8.00 -1.31 -6.93
CA MET A 143 8.72 -0.27 -6.20
C MET A 143 9.91 0.25 -7.01
N LYS A 144 10.65 -0.62 -7.71
CA LYS A 144 11.74 -0.18 -8.58
C LYS A 144 11.24 0.75 -9.69
N ARG A 145 10.05 0.50 -10.24
CA ARG A 145 9.46 1.36 -11.27
C ARG A 145 9.10 2.72 -10.68
N LEU A 146 8.43 2.76 -9.52
CA LEU A 146 8.09 4.01 -8.83
C LEU A 146 9.34 4.85 -8.53
N ILE A 147 10.38 4.24 -7.94
CA ILE A 147 11.60 4.96 -7.57
C ILE A 147 12.32 5.53 -8.79
N ASN A 148 12.19 4.94 -9.98
CA ASN A 148 12.84 5.46 -11.20
C ASN A 148 11.89 6.29 -12.07
N ASP A 149 10.66 6.54 -11.62
CA ASP A 149 9.68 7.32 -12.37
C ASP A 149 10.04 8.81 -12.37
N GLU A 150 9.88 9.48 -13.51
CA GLU A 150 10.24 10.89 -13.67
C GLU A 150 9.41 11.81 -12.77
N HIS A 151 8.09 11.58 -12.68
CA HIS A 151 7.21 12.36 -11.83
C HIS A 151 7.55 12.11 -10.36
N PHE A 152 7.83 10.87 -9.99
CA PHE A 152 8.22 10.56 -8.62
C PHE A 152 9.57 11.20 -8.25
N GLN A 153 10.55 11.21 -9.15
CA GLN A 153 11.83 11.87 -8.92
C GLN A 153 11.68 13.39 -8.77
N LYS A 154 10.90 14.03 -9.65
CA LYS A 154 10.55 15.46 -9.52
C LYS A 154 9.85 15.73 -8.20
N PHE A 155 8.85 14.91 -7.85
CA PHE A 155 8.17 14.97 -6.58
C PHE A 155 9.16 14.90 -5.41
N LEU A 156 10.13 13.99 -5.41
CA LEU A 156 11.08 13.84 -4.30
C LEU A 156 11.97 15.08 -4.11
N THR A 157 12.43 15.69 -5.20
CA THR A 157 13.29 16.89 -5.17
C THR A 157 12.53 18.20 -5.05
N GLY A 158 11.23 18.18 -5.35
CA GLY A 158 10.39 19.37 -5.44
C GLY A 158 9.96 19.96 -4.10
N THR A 159 9.49 21.19 -4.16
CA THR A 159 8.85 21.91 -3.05
C THR A 159 7.50 21.28 -2.69
N GLN A 160 6.88 21.71 -1.59
CA GLN A 160 5.58 21.19 -1.16
C GLN A 160 4.45 21.50 -2.16
N GLU A 161 4.60 22.58 -2.95
CA GLU A 161 3.66 22.97 -4.01
C GLU A 161 3.72 22.04 -5.24
N GLU A 162 4.79 21.26 -5.40
CA GLU A 162 4.96 20.28 -6.48
C GLU A 162 4.40 18.90 -6.11
N SER A 163 3.52 18.83 -5.11
CA SER A 163 2.81 17.60 -4.72
C SER A 163 1.93 17.04 -5.84
N TYR A 164 1.51 17.86 -6.81
CA TYR A 164 0.72 17.43 -7.98
C TYR A 164 1.41 16.31 -8.78
N GLU A 165 2.75 16.30 -8.82
CA GLU A 165 3.55 15.25 -9.48
C GLU A 165 3.27 13.86 -8.89
N LEU A 166 2.98 13.78 -7.58
CA LEU A 166 2.58 12.54 -6.92
C LEU A 166 1.17 12.10 -7.33
N PHE A 167 0.26 13.06 -7.54
CA PHE A 167 -1.13 12.77 -7.92
C PHE A 167 -1.25 12.33 -9.37
N GLU A 168 -0.36 12.77 -10.27
CA GLU A 168 -0.26 12.22 -11.63
C GLU A 168 0.01 10.70 -11.63
N LEU A 169 0.67 10.18 -10.59
CA LEU A 169 0.94 8.74 -10.44
C LEU A 169 -0.23 7.94 -9.83
N LEU A 170 -1.32 8.62 -9.47
CA LEU A 170 -2.57 8.00 -9.01
C LEU A 170 -3.59 7.81 -10.15
N LEU A 171 -3.43 8.55 -11.26
CA LEU A 171 -4.31 8.57 -12.44
C LEU A 171 -3.92 7.51 -13.49
#